data_AF-A0A2L2Z6L9-F1
#
_entry.id   AF-A0A2L2Z6L9-F1
#
_cell.length_a   1.000
_cell.length_b   1.000
_cell.length_c   1.000
_cell.angle_alpha   90.00
_cell.angle_beta   90.00
_cell.angle_gamma   90.00
#
_symmetry.space_group_name_H-M   'P 1'
#
loop_
_entity.id
_entity.type
_entity.pdbx_description
1 polymer ?
#
loop_
_entity_poly.entity_id
_entity_poly.type
_entity_poly.pdbx_seq_one_letter_code
_entity_poly.pdbx_strand_id
1 'polypeptide(L)' 'DTNFLDISDPKAVLETAFRNFSCLTEGDVFTFLYNATTYEIAVLEVKPQGDKKAISVQETDLEVDFA' A
#
# COMPACT_ATOMS: atom_id res chain seq x y z
N ASP A 1 -2.68 13.96 -15.29
CA ASP A 1 -2.27 12.86 -14.40
C ASP A 1 -3.43 12.51 -13.51
N THR A 2 -3.87 11.25 -13.53
CA THR A 2 -4.97 10.78 -12.66
C THR A 2 -4.34 10.42 -11.32
N ASN A 3 -4.66 11.17 -10.27
CA ASN A 3 -4.11 10.90 -8.95
C ASN A 3 -4.76 9.62 -8.39
N PHE A 4 -4.02 8.81 -7.62
CA PHE A 4 -4.62 7.68 -6.91
C PHE A 4 -5.79 8.12 -6.01
N LEU A 5 -5.72 9.34 -5.48
CA LEU A 5 -6.76 9.98 -4.67
C LEU A 5 -8.03 10.37 -5.47
N ASP A 6 -7.99 10.39 -6.81
CA ASP A 6 -9.18 10.61 -7.65
C ASP A 6 -10.03 9.34 -7.83
N ILE A 7 -9.52 8.18 -7.40
CA ILE A 7 -10.29 6.92 -7.43
C ILE A 7 -11.42 7.01 -6.40
N SER A 8 -12.60 6.47 -6.71
CA SER A 8 -13.75 6.52 -5.80
C SER A 8 -13.52 5.77 -4.48
N ASP A 9 -12.80 4.65 -4.52
CA ASP A 9 -12.44 3.83 -3.36
C ASP A 9 -10.95 3.44 -3.39
N PRO A 10 -10.03 4.38 -3.14
CA PRO A 10 -8.59 4.11 -3.22
C PRO A 10 -8.17 3.07 -2.17
N LYS A 11 -8.78 3.09 -0.99
CA LYS A 11 -8.50 2.13 0.08
C LYS A 11 -8.78 0.69 -0.37
N ALA A 12 -9.94 0.42 -0.96
CA ALA A 12 -10.31 -0.93 -1.42
C ALA A 12 -9.37 -1.46 -2.53
N VAL A 13 -8.93 -0.56 -3.42
CA VAL A 13 -7.94 -0.89 -4.46
C VAL A 13 -6.60 -1.25 -3.83
N LEU A 14 -6.15 -0.47 -2.85
CA LEU A 14 -4.91 -0.70 -2.13
C LEU A 14 -4.95 -2.00 -1.32
N GLU A 15 -6.06 -2.28 -0.62
CA GLU A 15 -6.29 -3.54 0.10
C GLU A 15 -6.23 -4.75 -0.84
N THR A 16 -6.80 -4.61 -2.04
CA THR A 16 -6.74 -5.66 -3.07
C THR A 16 -5.31 -5.86 -3.58
N ALA A 17 -4.56 -4.76 -3.77
CA ALA A 17 -3.16 -4.84 -4.14
C ALA A 17 -2.34 -5.54 -3.05
N PHE A 18 -2.53 -5.17 -1.77
CA PHE A 18 -1.85 -5.74 -0.61
C PHE A 18 -2.06 -7.24 -0.42
N ARG A 19 -3.17 -7.83 -0.90
CA ARG A 19 -3.34 -9.30 -0.89
C ARG A 19 -2.26 -10.05 -1.66
N ASN A 20 -1.60 -9.39 -2.62
CA ASN A 20 -0.49 -9.99 -3.39
C ASN A 20 0.87 -9.81 -2.71
N PHE A 21 0.94 -9.02 -1.64
CA PHE A 21 2.15 -8.79 -0.87
C PHE A 21 2.06 -9.55 0.45
N SER A 22 3.20 -10.00 0.98
CA SER A 22 3.24 -10.68 2.27
C SER A 22 3.74 -9.77 3.39
N CYS A 23 4.71 -8.91 3.06
CA CYS A 23 5.33 -7.97 3.99
C CYS A 23 5.56 -6.63 3.29
N LEU A 24 5.50 -5.54 4.05
CA LEU A 24 5.91 -4.20 3.62
C LEU A 24 7.02 -3.70 4.53
N THR A 25 8.03 -3.07 3.96
CA THR A 25 9.13 -2.43 4.69
C THR A 25 9.10 -0.93 4.45
N GLU A 26 9.51 -0.15 5.45
CA GLU A 26 9.77 1.29 5.28
C GLU A 26 10.75 1.52 4.13
N GLY A 27 10.35 2.30 3.13
CA GLY A 27 11.11 2.59 1.91
C GLY A 27 10.82 1.67 0.72
N ASP A 28 9.98 0.64 0.87
CA ASP A 28 9.56 -0.19 -0.27
C ASP A 28 8.68 0.61 -1.23
N VAL A 29 8.84 0.37 -2.53
CA VAL A 29 7.98 0.94 -3.56
C VAL A 29 7.36 -0.20 -4.34
N PHE A 30 6.04 -0.26 -4.38
CA PHE A 30 5.31 -1.27 -5.11
C PHE A 30 4.36 -0.64 -6.13
N THR A 31 4.15 -1.37 -7.22
CA THR A 31 3.29 -0.93 -8.31
C THR A 31 2.16 -1.93 -8.50
N PHE A 32 0.99 -1.43 -8.90
CA PHE A 32 -0.14 -2.26 -9.27
C PHE A 32 -0.92 -1.65 -10.42
N LEU A 33 -1.56 -2.51 -11.20
CA LEU A 33 -2.40 -2.12 -12.32
C LEU A 33 -3.85 -1.99 -11.85
N TYR A 34 -4.44 -0.82 -12.06
CA TYR A 34 -5.85 -0.58 -11.79
C TYR A 34 -6.48 0.22 -12.93
N ASN A 35 -7.59 -0.26 -13.50
CA ASN A 35 -8.28 0.37 -14.64
C ASN A 35 -7.32 0.77 -15.78
N ALA A 36 -6.46 -0.15 -16.20
CA ALA A 36 -5.44 0.05 -17.24
C ALA A 36 -4.41 1.18 -16.96
N THR A 37 -4.35 1.66 -15.71
CA THR A 37 -3.38 2.64 -15.24
C THR A 37 -2.48 1.98 -14.19
N THR A 38 -1.16 2.10 -14.35
CA THR A 38 -0.21 1.62 -13.35
C THR A 38 -0.02 2.71 -12.31
N TYR A 39 -0.31 2.37 -11.06
CA TYR A 39 -0.06 3.23 -9.90
C TYR A 39 1.17 2.74 -9.16
N GLU A 40 1.94 3.68 -8.63
CA GLU A 40 3.12 3.44 -7.81
C GLU A 40 2.87 3.99 -6.40
N ILE A 41 3.12 3.17 -5.39
CA ILE A 41 2.97 3.52 -3.98
C ILE A 41 4.29 3.28 -3.26
N ALA A 42 4.80 4.32 -2.61
CA ALA A 42 5.96 4.24 -1.75
C ALA A 42 5.53 4.14 -0.29
N VAL A 43 6.09 3.16 0.42
CA VAL A 43 5.90 2.99 1.85
C VAL A 43 6.81 3.99 2.57
N LEU A 44 6.22 5.08 3.06
CA LEU A 44 6.98 6.13 3.75
C LEU A 44 7.32 5.74 5.19
N GLU A 45 6.37 5.12 5.88
CA GLU A 45 6.49 4.72 7.28
C GLU A 45 5.59 3.50 7.54
N VAL A 46 6.01 2.63 8.46
CA VAL A 46 5.18 1.51 8.93
C VAL A 46 5.04 1.55 10.45
N LYS A 47 3.86 1.18 10.95
CA LYS A 47 3.58 1.06 12.39
C LYS A 47 2.91 -0.29 12.69
N PRO A 48 3.30 -0.99 13.77
CA PRO A 48 4.35 -0.63 14.73
C PRO A 48 5.77 -0.71 14.14
N GLN A 49 6.65 0.21 14.57
CA GLN A 49 8.05 0.20 14.18
C GLN A 49 8.78 -0.88 14.98
N GLY A 50 8.92 -2.06 14.39
CA GLY A 50 9.78 -3.13 14.93
C GLY A 50 11.25 -2.95 14.53
N ASP A 51 12.13 -3.80 15.06
CA ASP A 51 13.57 -3.84 14.73
C ASP A 51 13.87 -3.83 13.22
N LYS A 52 12.98 -4.46 12.44
CA LYS A 52 13.13 -4.61 10.99
C LYS A 52 12.42 -3.54 10.16
N LYS A 53 11.71 -2.58 10.80
CA LYS A 53 10.88 -1.57 10.12
C LYS A 53 9.98 -2.16 9.03
N ALA A 54 9.41 -3.33 9.33
CA ALA A 54 8.57 -4.07 8.40
C ALA A 54 7.33 -4.60 9.12
N ILE A 55 6.23 -4.70 8.38
CA ILE A 55 4.95 -5.22 8.85
C ILE A 55 4.47 -6.36 7.94
N SER A 56 3.75 -7.31 8.53
CA SER A 56 3.01 -8.33 7.77
C SER A 56 1.69 -7.72 7.32
N VAL A 57 1.34 -7.92 6.05
CA VAL A 57 0.07 -7.43 5.48
C VAL A 57 -0.95 -8.55 5.29
N GLN A 58 -0.57 -9.80 5.56
CA GLN A 58 -1.48 -10.94 5.46
C GLN A 58 -2.25 -11.11 6.76
N GLU A 59 -3.57 -11.24 6.63
CA GLU A 59 -4.47 -11.55 7.74
C GLU A 59 -4.42 -10.52 8.88
N THR A 60 -4.05 -9.28 8.56
CA THR A 60 -4.04 -8.16 9.50
C THR A 60 -4.96 -7.06 8.99
N ASP A 61 -5.68 -6.39 9.89
CA ASP A 61 -6.32 -5.12 9.57
C ASP A 61 -5.24 -4.03 9.42
N LEU A 62 -5.13 -3.47 8.21
CA LEU A 62 -4.20 -2.39 7.91
C LEU A 62 -4.95 -1.07 7.85
N GLU A 63 -4.43 -0.08 8.57
CA GLU A 63 -4.79 1.31 8.37
C GLU A 63 -3.75 1.96 7.46
N VAL A 64 -4.22 2.75 6.50
CA VAL A 64 -3.39 3.42 5.50
C VAL A 64 -3.71 4.89 5.53
N ASP A 65 -2.67 5.71 5.50
CA ASP A 65 -2.76 7.16 5.48
C ASP A 65 -2.04 7.67 4.22
N PHE A 66 -2.63 8.65 3.54
CA PHE A 66 -2.09 9.20 2.30
C PHE A 66 -1.53 10.60 2.58
N ALA A 67 -0.24 10.78 2.28
CA ALA A 67 0.48 12.06 2.41
C ALA A 67 0.38 12.92 1.15
#